data_AF-A0A1S3YNR5-F1
#
_entry.id   AF-A0A1S3YNR5-F1
#
_cell.length_a   1.000
_cell.length_b   1.000
_cell.length_c   1.000
_cell.angle_alpha   90.00
_cell.angle_beta   90.00
_cell.angle_gamma   90.00
#
_symmetry.space_group_name_H-M   'P 1'
#
loop_
_entity.id
_entity.type
_entity.pdbx_description
1 polymer ?
#
loop_
_entity_poly.entity_id
_entity_poly.type
_entity_poly.pdbx_seq_one_letter_code
_entity_poly.pdbx_strand_id
1 'polypeptide(L)'
;MSTRLIKGRKSVCLAKIENKNNRQVSFSKRRNGVFKKANELVVMTGAEVGIIVFPLGNKPYSFGHPNVNETIDKYVCEERPPSLSSPGIDDNKLKEKNKNLENQQEWFRGPIEKMNYTEASILKEGLEDLLLKVKNYGTECGYGYETGKWKAK
;
A
#
# COMPACT_ATOMS: atom_id res chain seq x y z
N MET A 1 -41.86 3.08 29.89
CA MET A 1 -40.78 2.50 29.05
C MET A 1 -40.01 3.65 28.43
N SER A 2 -38.73 3.83 28.78
CA SER A 2 -37.93 4.96 28.26
C SER A 2 -37.43 4.66 26.85
N THR A 3 -37.94 5.37 25.85
CA THR A 3 -37.50 5.25 24.46
C THR A 3 -36.10 5.85 24.31
N ARG A 4 -35.08 5.03 24.02
CA ARG A 4 -33.76 5.56 23.63
C ARG A 4 -33.91 6.36 22.34
N LEU A 5 -33.78 7.68 22.44
CA LEU A 5 -33.71 8.55 21.27
C LEU A 5 -32.40 8.28 20.52
N ILE A 6 -32.49 7.62 19.36
CA ILE A 6 -31.35 7.42 18.48
C ILE A 6 -31.03 8.76 17.83
N LYS A 7 -29.91 9.38 18.22
CA LYS A 7 -29.39 10.55 17.51
C LYS A 7 -29.05 10.14 16.07
N GLY A 8 -29.67 10.82 15.10
CA GLY A 8 -29.48 10.58 13.66
C GLY A 8 -28.08 10.90 13.15
N ARG A 9 -27.92 10.96 11.82
CA ARG A 9 -26.63 11.27 11.17
C ARG A 9 -26.15 12.65 11.60
N LYS A 10 -24.94 12.72 12.16
CA LYS A 10 -24.27 13.97 12.50
C LYS A 10 -23.24 14.33 11.43
N SER A 11 -23.07 15.62 11.19
CA SER A 11 -21.93 16.13 10.42
C SER A 11 -20.62 15.82 11.15
N VAL A 12 -19.56 15.62 10.37
CA VAL A 12 -18.21 15.31 10.87
C VAL A 12 -17.23 16.10 10.02
N CYS A 13 -16.20 16.69 10.65
CA CYS A 13 -15.13 17.38 9.93
C CYS A 13 -14.35 16.42 9.02
N LEU A 14 -13.84 16.92 7.90
CA LEU A 14 -12.95 16.19 7.00
C LEU A 14 -11.50 16.23 7.52
N ALA A 15 -11.30 15.66 8.70
CA ALA A 15 -10.00 15.52 9.35
C ALA A 15 -9.88 14.11 9.97
N LYS A 16 -8.70 13.78 10.47
CA LYS A 16 -8.47 12.52 11.19
C LYS A 16 -9.39 12.44 12.41
N ILE A 17 -10.10 11.32 12.56
CA ILE A 17 -10.91 11.06 13.75
C ILE A 17 -9.97 10.60 14.86
N GLU A 18 -9.81 11.40 15.91
CA GLU A 18 -8.87 11.09 16.99
C GLU A 18 -9.29 9.86 17.82
N ASN A 19 -10.57 9.79 18.18
CA ASN A 19 -11.10 8.67 18.95
C ASN A 19 -11.02 7.36 18.14
N LYS A 20 -10.24 6.40 18.64
CA LYS A 20 -9.95 5.12 17.98
C LYS A 20 -11.22 4.31 17.65
N ASN A 21 -12.18 4.22 18.57
CA ASN A 21 -13.42 3.46 18.39
C ASN A 21 -14.28 4.10 17.29
N ASN A 22 -14.46 5.42 17.34
CA ASN A 22 -15.21 6.16 16.33
C ASN A 22 -14.53 6.08 14.95
N ARG A 23 -13.20 6.10 14.92
CA ARG A 23 -12.40 5.95 13.70
C ARG A 23 -12.59 4.56 13.09
N GLN A 24 -12.52 3.49 13.90
CA GLN A 24 -12.72 2.12 13.43
C GLN A 24 -14.14 1.91 12.89
N VAL A 25 -15.17 2.36 13.61
CA VAL A 25 -16.57 2.26 13.14
C VAL A 25 -16.78 3.07 11.87
N SER A 26 -16.23 4.29 11.80
CA SER A 26 -16.32 5.14 10.62
C SER A 26 -15.61 4.53 9.42
N PHE A 27 -14.43 3.93 9.63
CA PHE A 27 -13.68 3.21 8.59
C PHE A 27 -14.53 2.07 8.01
N SER A 28 -15.07 1.19 8.86
CA SER A 28 -15.88 0.06 8.40
C SER A 28 -17.11 0.52 7.61
N LYS A 29 -17.82 1.56 8.10
CA LYS A 29 -19.01 2.09 7.41
C LYS A 29 -18.65 2.76 6.08
N ARG A 30 -17.62 3.60 6.05
CA ARG A 30 -17.19 4.32 4.84
C ARG A 30 -16.65 3.36 3.80
N ARG A 31 -15.77 2.43 4.18
CA ARG A 31 -15.24 1.38 3.30
C ARG A 31 -16.38 0.59 2.65
N ASN A 32 -17.33 0.10 3.45
CA ASN A 32 -18.47 -0.65 2.91
C ASN A 32 -19.35 0.22 1.98
N GLY A 33 -19.55 1.50 2.31
CA GLY A 33 -20.28 2.43 1.46
C GLY A 33 -19.60 2.68 0.11
N VAL A 34 -18.27 2.86 0.12
CA VAL A 34 -17.46 3.01 -1.09
C VAL A 34 -17.53 1.75 -1.94
N PHE A 35 -17.38 0.56 -1.36
CA PHE A 35 -17.45 -0.70 -2.10
C PHE A 35 -18.82 -0.92 -2.74
N LYS A 36 -19.91 -0.58 -2.02
CA LYS A 36 -21.26 -0.62 -2.60
C LYS A 36 -21.41 0.31 -3.79
N LYS A 37 -20.91 1.54 -3.69
CA LYS A 37 -20.96 2.51 -4.79
C LYS A 37 -20.11 2.10 -5.98
N ALA A 38 -18.95 1.50 -5.74
CA ALA A 38 -18.14 0.93 -6.80
C ALA A 38 -18.88 -0.22 -7.51
N ASN A 39 -19.54 -1.11 -6.76
CA ASN A 39 -20.34 -2.18 -7.34
C ASN A 39 -21.53 -1.65 -8.16
N GLU A 40 -22.25 -0.63 -7.66
CA GLU A 40 -23.30 0.03 -8.42
C GLU A 40 -22.76 0.61 -9.73
N LEU A 41 -21.62 1.29 -9.69
CA LEU A 41 -20.97 1.85 -10.89
C LEU A 41 -20.63 0.76 -11.90
N VAL A 42 -19.96 -0.29 -11.45
CA VAL A 42 -19.60 -1.46 -12.26
C VAL A 42 -20.82 -2.06 -12.95
N VAL A 43 -21.92 -2.26 -12.20
CA VAL A 43 -23.15 -2.84 -12.76
C VAL A 43 -23.80 -1.90 -13.79
N MET A 44 -23.72 -0.58 -13.59
CA MET A 44 -24.31 0.40 -14.48
C MET A 44 -23.53 0.59 -15.78
N THR A 45 -22.20 0.58 -15.71
CA THR A 45 -21.34 0.98 -16.83
C THR A 45 -20.52 -0.16 -17.42
N GLY A 46 -20.44 -1.30 -16.75
CA GLY A 46 -19.50 -2.38 -17.09
C GLY A 46 -18.03 -1.99 -16.90
N ALA A 47 -17.74 -0.91 -16.17
CA ALA A 47 -16.36 -0.47 -15.97
C ALA A 47 -15.57 -1.46 -15.10
N GLU A 48 -14.29 -1.63 -15.43
CA GLU A 48 -13.34 -2.34 -14.57
C GLU A 48 -12.89 -1.41 -13.43
N VAL A 49 -13.00 -1.88 -12.19
CA VAL A 49 -12.74 -1.07 -11.00
C VAL A 49 -11.96 -1.87 -9.97
N GLY A 50 -10.84 -1.30 -9.50
CA GLY A 50 -10.03 -1.84 -8.41
C GLY A 50 -9.89 -0.83 -7.27
N ILE A 51 -10.16 -1.26 -6.03
CA ILE A 51 -10.02 -0.43 -4.82
C ILE A 51 -9.26 -1.22 -3.77
N ILE A 52 -8.21 -0.63 -3.20
CA ILE A 52 -7.43 -1.20 -2.08
C ILE A 52 -7.41 -0.19 -0.94
N VAL A 53 -7.73 -0.64 0.28
CA VAL A 53 -7.78 0.21 1.47
C VAL A 53 -6.95 -0.41 2.58
N PHE A 54 -5.95 0.32 3.06
CA PHE A 54 -5.09 -0.08 4.17
C PHE A 54 -5.65 0.47 5.50
N PRO A 55 -6.16 -0.39 6.40
CA PRO A 55 -6.45 0.03 7.76
C PRO A 55 -5.14 0.22 8.54
N LEU A 56 -5.23 0.71 9.79
CA LEU A 56 -4.11 0.68 10.73
C LEU A 56 -3.65 -0.74 11.14
N GLY A 57 -4.41 -1.77 10.75
CA GLY A 57 -4.05 -3.17 10.97
C GLY A 57 -3.32 -3.76 9.76
N ASN A 58 -2.83 -4.98 9.93
CA ASN A 58 -1.90 -5.59 8.97
C ASN A 58 -2.57 -6.22 7.74
N LYS A 59 -3.90 -6.15 7.61
CA LYS A 59 -4.65 -6.79 6.50
C LYS A 59 -5.39 -5.76 5.67
N PRO A 60 -5.07 -5.59 4.37
CA PRO A 60 -5.79 -4.70 3.48
C PRO A 60 -7.20 -5.23 3.18
N TYR A 61 -8.08 -4.32 2.78
CA TYR A 61 -9.37 -4.65 2.19
C TYR A 61 -9.37 -4.27 0.72
N SER A 62 -9.87 -5.15 -0.12
CA SER A 62 -9.97 -4.92 -1.56
C SER A 62 -11.38 -5.11 -2.08
N PHE A 63 -11.69 -4.38 -3.15
CA PHE A 63 -12.81 -4.63 -4.05
C PHE A 63 -12.26 -4.60 -5.47
N GLY A 64 -12.67 -5.54 -6.31
CA GLY A 64 -12.26 -5.62 -7.69
C GLY A 64 -13.37 -6.21 -8.55
N HIS A 65 -13.54 -5.67 -9.75
CA HIS A 65 -14.37 -6.27 -10.78
C HIS A 65 -13.63 -6.25 -12.12
N PRO A 66 -13.45 -7.41 -12.79
CA PRO A 66 -13.91 -8.76 -12.41
C PRO A 66 -13.21 -9.35 -11.18
N ASN A 67 -11.91 -9.09 -11.01
CA ASN A 67 -11.12 -9.44 -9.83
C ASN A 67 -10.08 -8.34 -9.58
N VAL A 68 -9.69 -8.14 -8.31
CA VAL A 68 -8.72 -7.09 -7.95
C VAL A 68 -7.35 -7.36 -8.56
N ASN A 69 -6.90 -8.62 -8.58
CA ASN A 69 -5.59 -8.96 -9.16
C ASN A 69 -5.58 -8.71 -10.66
N GLU A 70 -6.60 -9.18 -11.39
CA GLU A 70 -6.72 -8.94 -12.83
C GLU A 70 -6.76 -7.45 -13.18
N THR A 71 -7.43 -6.64 -12.36
CA THR A 71 -7.46 -5.18 -12.55
C THR A 71 -6.08 -4.55 -12.32
N ILE A 72 -5.36 -5.01 -11.29
CA ILE A 72 -3.99 -4.54 -10.99
C ILE A 72 -3.03 -4.97 -12.11
N ASP A 73 -3.10 -6.23 -12.54
CA ASP A 73 -2.21 -6.79 -13.54
C ASP A 73 -2.34 -6.03 -14.85
N LYS A 74 -3.56 -5.68 -15.27
CA LYS A 74 -3.78 -4.80 -16.43
C LYS A 74 -3.13 -3.43 -16.25
N TYR A 75 -3.32 -2.79 -15.10
CA TYR A 75 -2.73 -1.47 -14.83
C TYR A 75 -1.21 -1.47 -14.67
N VAL A 76 -0.62 -2.57 -14.22
CA VAL A 76 0.83 -2.70 -13.99
C VAL A 76 1.56 -3.22 -15.24
N CYS A 77 0.92 -4.10 -16.02
CA CYS A 77 1.48 -4.63 -17.26
C CYS A 77 1.19 -3.76 -18.48
N GLU A 78 0.13 -2.95 -18.49
CA GLU A 78 0.00 -1.86 -19.46
C GLU A 78 0.97 -0.75 -19.05
N GLU A 79 2.15 -0.74 -19.69
CA GLU A 79 2.88 0.53 -19.87
C GLU A 79 1.85 1.54 -20.40
N ARG A 80 1.49 2.48 -19.53
CA ARG A 80 0.79 3.75 -19.75
C ARG A 80 0.26 3.87 -21.20
N PRO A 81 -1.07 3.95 -21.46
CA PRO A 81 -1.56 4.21 -22.81
C PRO A 81 -0.82 5.45 -23.35
N PRO A 82 -0.42 5.48 -24.64
CA PRO A 82 0.36 6.59 -25.17
C PRO A 82 -0.43 7.87 -24.92
N SER A 83 0.03 8.64 -23.93
CA SER A 83 -0.54 9.94 -23.64
C SER A 83 -0.36 10.75 -24.91
N LEU A 84 -1.46 11.26 -25.45
CA LEU A 84 -1.43 12.29 -26.48
C LEU A 84 -0.52 13.42 -25.99
N SER A 85 0.63 13.54 -26.63
CA SER A 85 1.61 14.64 -26.57
C SER A 85 2.19 15.01 -25.21
N SER A 86 3.41 14.55 -24.95
CA SER A 86 4.47 15.38 -24.36
C SER A 86 5.81 14.95 -24.95
N PRO A 87 6.45 15.76 -25.81
CA PRO A 87 7.73 15.41 -26.41
C PRO A 87 8.84 15.63 -25.37
N GLY A 88 9.62 14.58 -25.07
CA GLY A 88 10.95 14.78 -24.46
C GLY A 88 11.36 13.87 -23.30
N ILE A 89 10.83 12.66 -23.15
CA ILE A 89 11.46 11.67 -22.26
C ILE A 89 11.96 10.52 -23.13
N ASP A 90 13.29 10.38 -23.20
CA ASP A 90 13.97 9.30 -23.89
C ASP A 90 13.63 7.95 -23.23
N ASP A 91 12.67 7.24 -23.84
CA ASP A 91 12.14 5.95 -23.38
C ASP A 91 13.22 4.87 -23.21
N ASN A 92 14.36 4.99 -23.89
CA ASN A 92 15.47 4.05 -23.73
C ASN A 92 16.15 4.17 -22.36
N LYS A 93 16.28 5.40 -21.85
CA LYS A 93 16.93 5.67 -20.56
C LYS A 93 16.09 5.19 -19.38
N LEU A 94 14.77 5.18 -19.54
CA LEU A 94 13.83 4.67 -18.54
C LEU A 94 13.77 3.13 -18.54
N LYS A 95 13.77 2.51 -19.73
CA LYS A 95 13.84 1.05 -19.88
C LYS A 95 15.14 0.46 -19.32
N GLU A 96 16.26 1.15 -19.52
CA GLU A 96 17.55 0.72 -18.97
C GLU A 96 17.58 0.81 -17.44
N LYS A 97 17.00 1.86 -16.84
CA LYS A 97 16.81 1.96 -15.38
C LYS A 97 15.91 0.85 -14.83
N ASN A 98 14.81 0.54 -15.51
CA ASN A 98 13.87 -0.49 -15.08
C ASN A 98 14.48 -1.90 -15.16
N LYS A 99 15.23 -2.21 -16.23
CA LYS A 99 16.01 -3.46 -16.32
C LYS A 99 17.06 -3.57 -15.21
N ASN A 100 17.73 -2.46 -14.89
CA ASN A 100 18.75 -2.46 -13.84
C ASN A 100 18.10 -2.66 -12.44
N LEU A 101 16.90 -2.12 -12.22
CA LEU A 101 16.11 -2.34 -11.00
C LEU A 101 15.59 -3.78 -10.88
N GLU A 102 15.09 -4.37 -11.98
CA GLU A 102 14.69 -5.78 -12.01
C GLU A 102 15.88 -6.73 -11.77
N ASN A 103 17.02 -6.49 -12.44
CA ASN A 103 18.23 -7.27 -12.21
C ASN A 103 18.76 -7.11 -10.77
N GLN A 104 18.61 -5.94 -10.15
CA GLN A 104 18.90 -5.76 -8.74
C GLN A 104 17.92 -6.49 -7.81
N GLN A 105 16.74 -6.88 -8.29
CA GLN A 105 15.73 -7.59 -7.49
C GLN A 105 15.74 -9.12 -7.65
N GLU A 106 16.48 -9.67 -8.62
CA GLU A 106 16.51 -11.11 -8.87
C GLU A 106 17.45 -11.88 -7.94
N TRP A 107 18.61 -11.32 -7.59
CA TRP A 107 19.67 -12.07 -6.90
C TRP A 107 19.29 -12.53 -5.48
N PHE A 108 18.37 -11.85 -4.80
CA PHE A 108 17.86 -12.25 -3.48
C PHE A 108 16.56 -13.08 -3.51
N ARG A 109 16.01 -13.37 -4.69
CA ARG A 109 14.82 -14.25 -4.84
C ARG A 109 15.17 -15.74 -4.96
N GLY A 110 16.44 -16.07 -5.18
CA GLY A 110 16.91 -17.46 -5.21
C GLY A 110 16.91 -18.13 -3.82
N PRO A 111 16.94 -19.47 -3.74
CA PRO A 111 17.10 -20.17 -2.47
C PRO A 111 18.43 -19.78 -1.80
N ILE A 112 18.39 -19.32 -0.54
CA ILE A 112 19.56 -18.89 0.24
C ILE A 112 20.65 -19.97 0.29
N GLU A 113 20.23 -21.24 0.31
CA GLU A 113 21.10 -22.42 0.36
C GLU A 113 22.01 -22.58 -0.87
N LYS A 114 21.71 -21.88 -1.97
CA LYS A 114 22.49 -21.93 -3.22
C LYS A 114 23.42 -20.72 -3.41
N MET A 115 23.46 -19.81 -2.44
CA MET A 115 24.20 -18.56 -2.54
C MET A 115 25.70 -18.76 -2.25
N ASN A 116 26.56 -18.15 -3.05
CA ASN A 116 28.01 -18.18 -2.80
C ASN A 116 28.43 -17.15 -1.73
N TYR A 117 29.68 -17.23 -1.24
CA TYR A 117 30.16 -16.36 -0.15
C TYR A 117 30.08 -14.86 -0.50
N THR A 118 30.40 -14.49 -1.74
CA THR A 118 30.36 -13.09 -2.20
C THR A 118 28.93 -12.54 -2.23
N GLU A 119 27.98 -13.31 -2.74
CA GLU A 119 26.56 -12.95 -2.75
C GLU A 119 26.00 -12.85 -1.32
N ALA A 120 26.36 -13.78 -0.43
CA ALA A 120 25.95 -13.76 0.97
C ALA A 120 26.51 -12.54 1.71
N SER A 121 27.73 -12.11 1.40
CA SER A 121 28.34 -10.90 1.97
C SER A 121 27.59 -9.63 1.55
N ILE A 122 27.19 -9.54 0.27
CA ILE A 122 26.39 -8.42 -0.25
C ILE A 122 24.99 -8.40 0.40
N LEU A 123 24.35 -9.57 0.59
CA LEU A 123 23.09 -9.68 1.32
C LEU A 123 23.20 -9.15 2.75
N LYS A 124 24.29 -9.53 3.45
CA LYS A 124 24.54 -9.08 4.83
C LYS A 124 24.64 -7.56 4.89
N GLU A 125 25.44 -6.95 4.02
CA GLU A 125 25.64 -5.50 3.99
C GLU A 125 24.33 -4.76 3.70
N GLY A 126 23.56 -5.22 2.72
CA GLY A 126 22.24 -4.65 2.40
C GLY A 126 21.24 -4.75 3.56
N LEU A 127 21.28 -5.83 4.34
CA LEU A 127 20.44 -6.01 5.51
C LEU A 127 20.85 -5.09 6.66
N GLU A 128 22.15 -4.88 6.88
CA GLU A 128 22.68 -3.94 7.87
C GLU A 128 22.26 -2.49 7.57
N ASP A 129 22.33 -2.09 6.30
CA ASP A 129 21.85 -0.78 5.82
C ASP A 129 20.35 -0.58 6.05
N LEU A 130 19.55 -1.62 5.78
CA LEU A 130 18.11 -1.56 5.96
C LEU A 130 17.74 -1.49 7.45
N LEU A 131 18.44 -2.24 8.30
CA LEU A 131 18.31 -2.14 9.76
C LEU A 131 18.68 -0.75 10.27
N LEU A 132 19.69 -0.09 9.69
CA LEU A 132 20.08 1.27 10.04
C LEU A 132 18.98 2.28 9.66
N LYS A 133 18.41 2.18 8.45
CA LYS A 133 17.29 3.02 8.01
C LYS A 133 16.06 2.87 8.91
N VAL A 134 15.72 1.64 9.28
CA VAL A 134 14.61 1.35 10.19
C VAL A 134 14.83 1.97 11.58
N LYS A 135 16.07 1.87 12.11
CA LYS A 135 16.45 2.53 13.37
C LYS A 135 16.25 4.04 13.30
N ASN A 136 16.75 4.68 12.24
CA ASN A 136 16.68 6.12 12.06
C ASN A 136 15.24 6.63 11.89
N TYR A 137 14.43 5.94 11.09
CA TYR A 137 13.02 6.30 10.89
C TYR A 137 12.22 6.27 12.21
N GLY A 138 12.45 5.27 13.05
CA GLY A 138 11.83 5.21 14.38
C GLY A 138 12.24 6.39 15.26
N THR A 139 13.52 6.79 15.24
CA THR A 139 13.99 7.94 16.02
C THR A 139 13.44 9.28 15.53
N GLU A 140 13.30 9.48 14.22
CA GLU A 140 12.68 10.68 13.62
C GLU A 140 11.19 10.77 13.97
N CYS A 141 10.52 9.63 14.11
CA CYS A 141 9.12 9.55 14.54
C CYS A 141 8.94 9.62 16.07
N GLY A 142 10.00 9.87 16.85
CA GLY A 142 9.94 10.00 18.30
C GLY A 142 9.93 8.67 19.08
N TYR A 143 10.36 7.57 18.48
CA TYR A 143 10.46 6.26 19.13
C TYR A 143 11.92 5.87 19.39
N GLY A 144 12.20 5.34 20.59
CA GLY A 144 13.44 4.65 20.93
C GLY A 144 13.30 3.14 20.76
N TYR A 145 14.39 2.45 20.41
CA TYR A 145 14.43 0.99 20.38
C TYR A 145 15.24 0.48 21.58
N GLU A 146 14.54 -0.03 22.60
CA GLU A 146 15.15 -0.59 23.81
C GLU A 146 14.72 -2.04 23.97
N THR A 147 15.66 -2.93 24.32
CA THR A 147 15.35 -4.33 24.67
C THR A 147 14.53 -5.09 23.61
N GLY A 148 14.77 -4.79 22.32
CA GLY A 148 14.07 -5.47 21.21
C GLY A 148 12.64 -4.99 20.96
N LYS A 149 12.21 -3.86 21.54
CA LYS A 149 10.88 -3.28 21.32
C LYS A 149 10.96 -1.78 21.07
N TRP A 150 10.10 -1.30 20.17
CA TRP A 150 9.88 0.13 19.96
C TRP A 150 9.09 0.72 21.15
N LYS A 151 9.61 1.77 21.75
CA LYS A 151 8.96 2.58 22.78
C LYS A 151 8.91 4.02 22.32
N ALA A 152 7.82 4.72 22.60
CA ALA A 152 7.82 6.18 22.44
C ALA A 152 8.84 6.78 23.41
N LYS A 153 9.62 7.76 22.96
CA LYS A 153 10.40 8.61 23.87
C LYS A 153 9.46 9.49 24.70
#